data_AF-U4UUU7-F1
#
_entry.id   AF-U4UUU7-F1
#
_cell.length_a   1.000
_cell.length_b   1.000
_cell.length_c   1.000
_cell.angle_alpha   90.00
_cell.angle_beta   90.00
_cell.angle_gamma   90.00
#
_symmetry.space_group_name_H-M   'P 1'
#
loop_
_entity.id
_entity.type
_entity.pdbx_description
1 polymer ?
#
loop_
_entity_poly.entity_id
_entity_poly.type
_entity_poly.pdbx_seq_one_letter_code
_entity_poly.pdbx_strand_id
1 'polypeptide(L)'
;MKRSPRRTDKIYVQKKSKFEETSRHNNVPLSRQSAQDLDSLSNLDKRFASRYPVEVAIIYQKCWMQFSSLCHGLLGGLGLGHWLYIVCNFNTQDHAFLIHYAYYSGIYVGLFFALCVICLVSVFDRLDVGHLQSHDLAEFFKQKKCSFLVIVYVTCLTIHLATAPYDEKLSLLAYRNHTAIGNSEGNHTVLFTENSTFLETTITYSELKTWNHLSLWRALLAFVAWIVLGFQPPEDMLQNHLKSMEAYLPDK
;
A
#
# COMPACT_ATOMS: atom_id res chain seq x y z
N MET A 1 54.52 35.18 27.73
CA MET A 1 53.65 34.47 26.75
C MET A 1 54.46 34.15 25.50
N LYS A 2 54.74 32.87 25.22
CA LYS A 2 55.42 32.42 23.98
C LYS A 2 54.35 32.09 22.92
N ARG A 3 54.42 32.73 21.75
CA ARG A 3 53.56 32.41 20.58
C ARG A 3 54.09 31.15 19.89
N SER A 4 53.20 30.19 19.64
CA SER A 4 53.47 28.97 18.85
C SER A 4 53.76 29.32 17.38
N PRO A 5 54.71 28.66 16.68
CA PRO A 5 55.02 28.96 15.29
C PRO A 5 53.93 28.41 14.35
N ARG A 6 53.50 29.24 13.39
CA ARG A 6 52.53 28.87 12.34
C ARG A 6 53.14 27.78 11.45
N ARG A 7 52.43 26.66 11.30
CA ARG A 7 52.74 25.56 10.38
C ARG A 7 52.78 26.11 8.94
N THR A 8 53.94 26.13 8.30
CA THR A 8 54.08 26.53 6.89
C THR A 8 53.71 25.39 5.96
N ASP A 9 52.75 25.64 5.06
CA ASP A 9 52.12 24.68 4.14
C ASP A 9 53.00 24.34 2.92
N LYS A 10 54.29 24.12 3.18
CA LYS A 10 55.34 23.95 2.16
C LYS A 10 55.84 22.52 2.21
N ILE A 11 55.64 21.77 1.12
CA ILE A 11 56.13 20.40 0.98
C ILE A 11 57.36 20.44 0.09
N TYR A 12 58.48 19.92 0.60
CA TYR A 12 59.72 19.81 -0.15
C TYR A 12 59.87 18.39 -0.69
N VAL A 13 60.06 18.25 -2.01
CA VAL A 13 60.25 16.96 -2.66
C VAL A 13 61.72 16.81 -3.02
N GLN A 14 62.34 15.69 -2.63
CA GLN A 14 63.73 15.39 -2.96
C GLN A 14 63.85 14.95 -4.42
N LYS A 15 64.63 15.68 -5.21
CA LYS A 15 65.11 15.24 -6.52
C LYS A 15 66.58 14.83 -6.41
N LYS A 16 67.12 14.20 -7.46
CA LYS A 16 68.46 13.56 -7.47
C LYS A 16 69.63 14.46 -7.02
N SER A 17 69.52 15.79 -7.02
CA SER A 17 70.58 16.66 -6.47
C SER A 17 70.10 17.83 -5.59
N LYS A 18 68.78 18.02 -5.37
CA LYS A 18 68.27 19.08 -4.49
C LYS A 18 66.82 18.84 -4.06
N PHE A 19 66.45 19.41 -2.92
CA PHE A 19 65.06 19.52 -2.49
C PHE A 19 64.41 20.77 -3.10
N GLU A 20 63.25 20.59 -3.72
CA GLU A 20 62.50 21.67 -4.38
C GLU A 20 61.12 21.80 -3.73
N GLU A 21 60.69 23.04 -3.48
CA GLU A 21 59.41 23.34 -2.82
C GLU A 21 58.27 23.19 -3.83
N THR A 22 57.28 22.34 -3.57
CA THR A 22 56.09 22.20 -4.42
C THR A 22 54.81 22.39 -3.61
N SER A 23 53.89 23.19 -4.17
CA SER A 23 52.57 23.40 -3.59
C SER A 23 51.65 22.22 -3.91
N ARG A 24 50.88 21.79 -2.92
CA ARG A 24 49.97 20.61 -2.92
C ARG A 24 48.93 20.61 -4.06
N HIS A 25 48.75 21.72 -4.78
CA HIS A 25 47.64 21.92 -5.71
C HIS A 25 47.85 21.39 -7.14
N ASN A 26 49.08 20.99 -7.54
CA ASN A 26 49.40 20.74 -8.96
C ASN A 26 49.47 19.27 -9.42
N ASN A 27 49.24 18.28 -8.54
CA ASN A 27 49.42 16.86 -8.91
C ASN A 27 48.11 16.06 -8.88
N VAL A 28 47.18 16.35 -9.80
CA VAL A 28 46.00 15.49 -10.02
C VAL A 28 46.09 14.88 -11.44
N PRO A 29 46.49 13.60 -11.59
CA PRO A 29 46.41 12.91 -12.86
C PRO A 29 44.96 12.49 -13.21
N LEU A 30 44.68 12.43 -14.51
CA LEU A 30 43.39 12.19 -15.19
C LEU A 30 42.68 10.84 -14.88
N SER A 31 43.17 10.01 -13.95
CA SER A 31 42.58 8.73 -13.56
C SER A 31 41.40 8.84 -12.58
N ARG A 32 40.92 10.06 -12.31
CA ARG A 32 40.00 10.38 -11.21
C ARG A 32 38.52 10.10 -11.50
N GLN A 33 38.13 9.99 -12.77
CA GLN A 33 36.73 9.72 -13.14
C GLN A 33 36.31 8.28 -12.83
N SER A 34 37.12 7.28 -13.18
CA SER A 34 36.80 5.87 -12.89
C SER A 34 36.86 5.55 -11.38
N ALA A 35 37.75 6.23 -10.64
CA ALA A 35 37.80 6.15 -9.18
C ALA A 35 36.63 6.89 -8.51
N GLN A 36 36.14 8.00 -9.09
CA GLN A 36 34.97 8.72 -8.56
C GLN A 36 33.67 7.93 -8.70
N ASP A 37 33.49 7.14 -9.76
CA ASP A 37 32.30 6.29 -9.92
C ASP A 37 32.33 5.09 -8.98
N LEU A 38 33.51 4.47 -8.78
CA LEU A 38 33.69 3.38 -7.81
C LEU A 38 33.65 3.89 -6.35
N ASP A 39 34.16 5.10 -6.09
CA ASP A 39 33.99 5.79 -4.81
C ASP A 39 32.52 6.19 -4.61
N SER A 40 31.78 6.56 -5.64
CA SER A 40 30.34 6.89 -5.50
C SER A 40 29.52 5.65 -5.15
N LEU A 41 29.82 4.51 -5.78
CA LEU A 41 29.19 3.22 -5.47
C LEU A 41 29.56 2.75 -4.05
N SER A 42 30.84 2.86 -3.67
CA SER A 42 31.31 2.46 -2.33
C SER A 42 30.89 3.45 -1.23
N ASN A 43 30.68 4.73 -1.54
CA ASN A 43 30.10 5.71 -0.63
C ASN A 43 28.59 5.55 -0.49
N LEU A 44 27.89 5.05 -1.52
CA LEU A 44 26.51 4.59 -1.40
C LEU A 44 26.43 3.40 -0.45
N ASP A 45 27.28 2.39 -0.65
CA ASP A 45 27.33 1.19 0.20
C ASP A 45 27.74 1.53 1.65
N LYS A 46 28.71 2.43 1.84
CA LYS A 46 29.07 2.96 3.17
C LYS A 46 27.98 3.84 3.79
N ARG A 47 27.22 4.61 3.01
CA ARG A 47 26.06 5.37 3.52
C ARG A 47 24.93 4.46 3.98
N PHE A 48 24.73 3.32 3.33
CA PHE A 48 23.78 2.31 3.77
C PHE A 48 24.30 1.55 5.00
N ALA A 49 25.60 1.22 5.05
CA ALA A 49 26.23 0.57 6.20
C ALA A 49 26.39 1.48 7.44
N SER A 50 26.42 2.80 7.26
CA SER A 50 26.55 3.81 8.31
C SER A 50 25.20 4.31 8.84
N ARG A 51 24.08 3.81 8.31
CA ARG A 51 22.76 4.33 8.66
C ARG A 51 22.22 3.64 9.89
N TYR A 52 21.94 4.42 10.93
CA TYR A 52 21.29 3.87 12.12
C TYR A 52 19.92 3.29 11.75
N PRO A 53 19.49 2.16 12.34
CA PRO A 53 18.20 1.53 12.03
C PRO A 53 17.00 2.48 12.12
N VAL A 54 17.07 3.45 13.05
CA VAL A 54 16.05 4.50 13.24
C VAL A 54 15.91 5.39 12.01
N GLU A 55 17.02 5.78 11.36
CA GLU A 55 16.96 6.59 10.14
C GLU A 55 16.34 5.83 8.97
N VAL A 56 16.64 4.54 8.85
CA VAL A 56 16.02 3.66 7.83
C VAL A 56 14.52 3.55 8.07
N ALA A 57 14.10 3.37 9.32
CA ALA A 57 12.69 3.35 9.71
C ALA A 57 11.97 4.66 9.39
N ILE A 58 12.59 5.83 9.61
CA ILE A 58 12.01 7.14 9.27
C ILE A 58 11.75 7.25 7.76
N ILE A 59 12.70 6.81 6.94
CA ILE A 59 12.56 6.85 5.48
C ILE A 59 11.48 5.89 5.02
N TYR A 60 11.49 4.67 5.55
CA TYR A 60 10.48 3.67 5.25
C TYR A 60 9.09 4.20 5.60
N GLN A 61 8.89 4.74 6.80
CA GLN A 61 7.63 5.31 7.25
C GLN A 61 7.16 6.44 6.33
N LYS A 62 8.07 7.32 5.90
CA LYS A 62 7.73 8.40 4.96
C LYS A 62 7.26 7.87 3.60
N CYS A 63 7.93 6.84 3.07
CA CYS A 63 7.54 6.20 1.82
C CYS A 63 6.19 5.48 1.97
N TRP A 64 6.05 4.73 3.07
CA TRP A 64 4.83 4.00 3.43
C TRP A 64 3.61 4.93 3.50
N MET A 65 3.74 6.09 4.14
CA MET A 65 2.64 7.05 4.25
C MET A 65 2.20 7.64 2.90
N GLN A 66 3.13 7.81 1.96
CA GLN A 66 2.80 8.23 0.59
C GLN A 66 2.08 7.12 -0.17
N PHE A 67 2.61 5.91 -0.10
CA PHE A 67 2.02 4.72 -0.74
C PHE A 67 0.63 4.42 -0.19
N SER A 68 0.47 4.40 1.13
CA SER A 68 -0.81 4.10 1.75
C SER A 68 -1.87 5.16 1.46
N SER A 69 -1.49 6.44 1.38
CA SER A 69 -2.39 7.51 0.94
C SER A 69 -2.93 7.27 -0.47
N LEU A 70 -2.08 6.80 -1.40
CA LEU A 70 -2.51 6.38 -2.73
C LEU A 70 -3.49 5.20 -2.64
N CYS A 71 -3.21 4.19 -1.81
CA CYS A 71 -4.11 3.06 -1.60
C CYS A 71 -5.49 3.46 -1.08
N HIS A 72 -5.55 4.42 -0.13
CA HIS A 72 -6.82 4.96 0.37
C HIS A 72 -7.63 5.63 -0.75
N GLY A 73 -6.97 6.41 -1.61
CA GLY A 73 -7.62 7.01 -2.78
C GLY A 73 -8.09 5.99 -3.80
N LEU A 74 -7.27 4.98 -4.10
CA LEU A 74 -7.64 3.89 -5.01
C LEU A 74 -8.83 3.09 -4.47
N LEU A 75 -8.86 2.76 -3.18
CA LEU A 75 -9.97 2.05 -2.56
C LEU A 75 -11.27 2.87 -2.59
N GLY A 76 -11.19 4.16 -2.23
CA GLY A 76 -12.33 5.07 -2.27
C GLY A 76 -12.88 5.25 -3.69
N GLY A 77 -11.99 5.42 -4.68
CA GLY A 77 -12.36 5.51 -6.09
C GLY A 77 -12.94 4.20 -6.65
N LEU A 78 -12.36 3.06 -6.31
CA LEU A 78 -12.86 1.73 -6.68
C LEU A 78 -14.24 1.48 -6.08
N GLY A 79 -14.44 1.84 -4.81
CA GLY A 79 -15.74 1.81 -4.14
C GLY A 79 -16.76 2.68 -4.84
N LEU A 80 -16.45 3.97 -5.06
CA LEU A 80 -17.36 4.90 -5.74
C LEU A 80 -17.72 4.45 -7.16
N GLY A 81 -16.74 3.96 -7.92
CA GLY A 81 -16.97 3.44 -9.27
C GLY A 81 -17.92 2.23 -9.29
N HIS A 82 -17.74 1.30 -8.35
CA HIS A 82 -18.64 0.14 -8.22
C HIS A 82 -20.03 0.53 -7.73
N TRP A 83 -20.11 1.48 -6.79
CA TRP A 83 -21.38 2.05 -6.33
C TRP A 83 -22.16 2.66 -7.50
N LEU A 84 -21.51 3.51 -8.30
CA LEU A 84 -22.13 4.12 -9.47
C LEU A 84 -22.55 3.07 -10.50
N TYR A 85 -21.70 2.08 -10.75
CA TYR A 85 -22.00 0.98 -11.67
C TYR A 85 -23.28 0.23 -11.26
N ILE A 86 -23.43 -0.12 -9.98
CA ILE A 86 -24.62 -0.82 -9.48
C ILE A 86 -25.85 0.08 -9.54
N VAL A 87 -25.75 1.34 -9.10
CA VAL A 87 -26.88 2.27 -9.04
C VAL A 87 -27.42 2.59 -10.44
N CYS A 88 -26.54 2.85 -11.41
CA CYS A 88 -26.95 3.13 -12.79
C CYS A 88 -27.67 1.95 -13.44
N ASN A 89 -27.35 0.73 -13.03
CA ASN A 89 -27.93 -0.51 -13.58
C ASN A 89 -28.97 -1.14 -12.64
N PHE A 90 -29.39 -0.46 -11.57
CA PHE A 90 -30.20 -1.05 -10.50
C PHE A 90 -31.54 -1.61 -11.00
N ASN A 91 -32.16 -0.93 -11.98
CA ASN A 91 -33.44 -1.32 -12.57
C ASN A 91 -33.28 -2.29 -13.76
N THR A 92 -32.06 -2.54 -14.22
CA THR A 92 -31.73 -3.29 -15.44
C THR A 92 -30.73 -4.42 -15.16
N GLN A 93 -30.82 -5.06 -13.99
CA GLN A 93 -29.99 -6.21 -13.62
C GLN A 93 -30.54 -7.51 -14.21
N ASP A 94 -30.52 -7.61 -15.53
CA ASP A 94 -30.89 -8.82 -16.25
C ASP A 94 -29.73 -9.83 -16.33
N HIS A 95 -29.96 -10.97 -16.97
CA HIS A 95 -28.94 -12.02 -17.10
C HIS A 95 -27.71 -11.55 -17.89
N ALA A 96 -27.88 -10.65 -18.86
CA ALA A 96 -26.79 -10.08 -19.63
C ALA A 96 -25.89 -9.21 -18.75
N PHE A 97 -26.48 -8.34 -17.93
CA PHE A 97 -25.76 -7.57 -16.93
C PHE A 97 -24.94 -8.46 -15.98
N LEU A 98 -25.55 -9.53 -15.45
CA LEU A 98 -24.87 -10.44 -14.52
C LEU A 98 -23.68 -11.17 -15.15
N ILE A 99 -23.79 -11.61 -16.41
CA ILE A 99 -22.66 -12.19 -17.14
C ILE A 99 -21.53 -11.17 -17.29
N HIS A 100 -21.85 -9.94 -17.72
CA HIS A 100 -20.84 -8.90 -17.88
C HIS A 100 -20.15 -8.56 -16.57
N TYR A 101 -20.92 -8.48 -15.48
CA TYR A 101 -20.38 -8.29 -14.14
C TYR A 101 -19.44 -9.44 -13.73
N ALA A 102 -19.85 -10.68 -13.98
CA ALA A 102 -19.12 -11.88 -13.60
C ALA A 102 -17.66 -11.88 -14.12
N TYR A 103 -17.44 -11.45 -15.36
CA TYR A 103 -16.10 -11.43 -15.96
C TYR A 103 -15.07 -10.56 -15.24
N TYR A 104 -15.47 -9.41 -14.70
CA TYR A 104 -14.53 -8.51 -14.00
C TYR A 104 -14.63 -8.60 -12.47
N SER A 105 -15.71 -9.20 -11.95
CA SER A 105 -16.02 -9.28 -10.52
C SER A 105 -14.86 -9.83 -9.68
N GLY A 106 -14.18 -10.88 -10.13
CA GLY A 106 -13.06 -11.48 -9.39
C GLY A 106 -11.90 -10.51 -9.17
N ILE A 107 -11.52 -9.75 -10.20
CA ILE A 107 -10.46 -8.74 -10.11
C ILE A 107 -10.90 -7.61 -9.16
N TYR A 108 -12.14 -7.14 -9.30
CA TYR A 108 -12.69 -6.10 -8.43
C TYR A 108 -12.67 -6.52 -6.95
N VAL A 109 -13.21 -7.71 -6.63
CA VAL A 109 -13.32 -8.22 -5.25
C VAL A 109 -11.92 -8.40 -4.65
N GLY A 110 -11.00 -9.01 -5.38
CA GLY A 110 -9.62 -9.22 -4.93
C GLY A 110 -8.88 -7.91 -4.67
N LEU A 111 -8.96 -6.95 -5.61
CA LEU A 111 -8.35 -5.63 -5.45
C LEU A 111 -8.96 -4.85 -4.29
N PHE A 112 -10.29 -4.87 -4.16
CA PHE A 112 -10.99 -4.21 -3.06
C PHE A 112 -10.54 -4.77 -1.70
N PHE A 113 -10.47 -6.10 -1.57
CA PHE A 113 -10.00 -6.75 -0.35
C PHE A 113 -8.56 -6.34 -0.01
N ALA A 114 -7.64 -6.48 -0.94
CA ALA A 114 -6.22 -6.17 -0.73
C ALA A 114 -6.02 -4.71 -0.33
N LEU A 115 -6.66 -3.78 -1.06
CA LEU A 115 -6.60 -2.36 -0.74
C LEU A 115 -7.24 -2.05 0.63
N CYS A 116 -8.37 -2.69 0.97
CA CYS A 116 -9.03 -2.51 2.27
C CYS A 116 -8.13 -2.94 3.43
N VAL A 117 -7.44 -4.08 3.30
CA VAL A 117 -6.48 -4.55 4.31
C VAL A 117 -5.28 -3.60 4.42
N ILE A 118 -4.68 -3.18 3.30
CA ILE A 118 -3.55 -2.22 3.30
C ILE A 118 -3.96 -0.90 3.95
N CYS A 119 -5.16 -0.40 3.64
CA CYS A 119 -5.71 0.82 4.23
C CYS A 119 -5.92 0.67 5.74
N LEU A 120 -6.42 -0.48 6.20
CA LEU A 120 -6.61 -0.74 7.63
C LEU A 120 -5.25 -0.78 8.38
N VAL A 121 -4.26 -1.47 7.81
CA VAL A 121 -2.89 -1.51 8.37
C VAL A 121 -2.28 -0.11 8.44
N SER A 122 -2.40 0.68 7.37
CA SER A 122 -1.96 2.08 7.35
C SER A 122 -2.57 2.94 8.47
N VAL A 123 -3.85 2.74 8.79
CA VAL A 123 -4.51 3.46 9.89
C VAL A 123 -3.97 2.98 11.25
N PHE A 124 -3.68 1.70 11.41
CA PHE A 124 -3.02 1.18 12.62
C PHE A 124 -1.59 1.71 12.77
N ASP A 125 -0.84 1.85 11.69
CA ASP A 125 0.52 2.42 11.75
C ASP A 125 0.49 3.89 12.19
N ARG A 126 -0.48 4.68 11.71
CA ARG A 126 -0.70 6.06 12.18
C ARG A 126 -1.02 6.15 13.67
N LEU A 127 -1.65 5.11 14.20
CA LEU A 127 -2.02 4.98 15.61
C LEU A 127 -0.87 4.49 16.49
N ASP A 128 0.25 4.04 15.91
CA ASP A 128 1.36 3.41 16.62
C ASP A 128 0.89 2.29 17.57
N VAL A 129 0.21 1.27 17.01
CA VAL A 129 -0.34 0.14 17.78
C VAL A 129 0.75 -0.58 18.61
N GLY A 130 2.02 -0.49 18.22
CA GLY A 130 3.14 -1.05 18.98
C GLY A 130 3.32 -0.44 20.38
N HIS A 131 2.89 0.81 20.58
CA HIS A 131 2.93 1.49 21.88
C HIS A 131 1.61 1.43 22.67
N LEU A 132 0.53 0.95 22.05
CA LEU A 132 -0.76 0.74 22.72
C LEU A 132 -0.69 -0.48 23.66
N GLN A 133 -0.33 -0.25 24.92
CA GLN A 133 -0.48 -1.28 25.96
C GLN A 133 -1.96 -1.64 26.13
N SER A 134 -2.26 -2.92 26.38
CA SER A 134 -3.64 -3.45 26.42
C SER A 134 -4.54 -2.83 27.50
N HIS A 135 -3.97 -2.10 28.46
CA HIS A 135 -4.72 -1.36 29.49
C HIS A 135 -5.26 0.00 28.98
N ASP A 136 -4.79 0.46 27.82
CA ASP A 136 -5.08 1.79 27.26
C ASP A 136 -6.09 1.77 26.09
N LEU A 137 -6.94 0.74 25.99
CA LEU A 137 -8.05 0.74 25.02
C LEU A 137 -8.98 1.97 25.20
N ALA A 138 -9.09 2.50 26.42
CA ALA A 138 -9.79 3.76 26.66
C ALA A 138 -9.07 4.97 26.03
N GLU A 139 -7.74 4.94 25.95
CA GLU A 139 -6.91 5.95 25.29
C GLU A 139 -7.01 5.86 23.77
N PHE A 140 -7.16 4.65 23.22
CA PHE A 140 -7.47 4.43 21.81
C PHE A 140 -8.73 5.19 21.37
N PHE A 141 -9.77 5.19 22.19
CA PHE A 141 -11.00 5.95 21.94
C PHE A 141 -10.88 7.46 22.22
N LYS A 142 -9.86 7.92 22.97
CA LYS A 142 -9.61 9.37 23.13
C LYS A 142 -9.22 10.01 21.80
N GLN A 143 -8.52 9.29 20.92
CA GLN A 143 -8.25 9.73 19.56
C GLN A 143 -9.45 9.49 18.64
N LYS A 144 -10.51 10.29 18.84
CA LYS A 144 -11.83 10.12 18.20
C LYS A 144 -11.77 9.95 16.68
N LYS A 145 -10.82 10.60 16.00
CA LYS A 145 -10.72 10.60 14.52
C LYS A 145 -10.10 9.32 13.96
N CYS A 146 -8.92 8.93 14.47
CA CYS A 146 -8.25 7.70 14.03
C CYS A 146 -9.03 6.45 14.47
N SER A 147 -9.59 6.46 15.69
CA SER A 147 -10.47 5.38 16.16
C SER A 147 -11.69 5.21 15.27
N PHE A 148 -12.33 6.31 14.84
CA PHE A 148 -13.45 6.26 13.89
C PHE A 148 -13.04 5.62 12.55
N LEU A 149 -11.87 5.99 11.99
CA LEU A 149 -11.39 5.39 10.75
C LEU A 149 -11.16 3.87 10.87
N VAL A 150 -10.60 3.41 11.99
CA VAL A 150 -10.45 1.96 12.25
C VAL A 150 -11.81 1.28 12.25
N ILE A 151 -12.79 1.82 12.97
CA ILE A 151 -14.14 1.24 13.04
C ILE A 151 -14.77 1.17 11.64
N VAL A 152 -14.65 2.24 10.84
CA VAL A 152 -15.17 2.27 9.47
C VAL A 152 -14.50 1.23 8.58
N TYR A 153 -13.17 1.11 8.60
CA TYR A 153 -12.46 0.11 7.79
C TYR A 153 -12.72 -1.32 8.25
N VAL A 154 -12.80 -1.58 9.56
CA VAL A 154 -13.17 -2.89 10.10
C VAL A 154 -14.60 -3.26 9.70
N THR A 155 -15.53 -2.31 9.77
CA THR A 155 -16.91 -2.54 9.31
C THR A 155 -16.96 -2.78 7.80
N CYS A 156 -16.22 -1.99 7.02
CA CYS A 156 -16.10 -2.16 5.57
C CYS A 156 -15.55 -3.54 5.20
N LEU A 157 -14.49 -3.97 5.87
CA LEU A 157 -13.89 -5.29 5.71
C LEU A 157 -14.88 -6.39 6.09
N THR A 158 -15.57 -6.25 7.22
CA THR A 158 -16.58 -7.22 7.67
C THR A 158 -17.72 -7.37 6.65
N ILE A 159 -18.25 -6.26 6.14
CA ILE A 159 -19.27 -6.29 5.09
C ILE A 159 -18.70 -6.93 3.82
N HIS A 160 -17.47 -6.61 3.44
CA HIS A 160 -16.82 -7.22 2.28
C HIS A 160 -16.72 -8.75 2.42
N LEU A 161 -16.32 -9.26 3.59
CA LEU A 161 -16.30 -10.69 3.87
C LEU A 161 -17.70 -11.31 3.86
N ALA A 162 -18.71 -10.60 4.38
CA ALA A 162 -20.10 -11.05 4.33
C ALA A 162 -20.67 -11.10 2.90
N THR A 163 -20.15 -10.26 1.99
CA THR A 163 -20.51 -10.28 0.56
C THR A 163 -19.82 -11.40 -0.23
N ALA A 164 -18.69 -11.91 0.25
CA ALA A 164 -17.87 -12.91 -0.43
C ALA A 164 -18.64 -14.13 -1.00
N PRO A 165 -19.56 -14.80 -0.28
CA PRO A 165 -20.29 -15.94 -0.83
C PRO A 165 -21.18 -15.57 -2.03
N TYR A 166 -21.70 -14.34 -2.07
CA TYR A 166 -22.50 -13.86 -3.20
C TYR A 166 -21.62 -13.44 -4.38
N ASP A 167 -20.49 -12.80 -4.11
CA ASP A 167 -19.49 -12.45 -5.12
C ASP A 167 -18.93 -13.73 -5.80
N GLU A 168 -18.72 -14.81 -5.04
CA GLU A 168 -18.30 -16.10 -5.59
C GLU A 168 -19.37 -16.68 -6.54
N LYS A 169 -20.64 -16.73 -6.10
CA LYS A 169 -21.76 -17.17 -6.95
C LYS A 169 -21.84 -16.37 -8.25
N LEU A 170 -21.64 -15.06 -8.20
CA LEU A 170 -21.64 -14.19 -9.39
C LEU A 170 -20.45 -14.50 -10.31
N SER A 171 -19.25 -14.68 -9.77
CA SER A 171 -18.07 -14.98 -10.59
C SER A 171 -18.16 -16.34 -11.30
N LEU A 172 -18.79 -17.34 -10.67
CA LEU A 172 -19.03 -18.65 -11.27
C LEU A 172 -19.97 -18.61 -12.49
N LEU A 173 -20.81 -17.58 -12.63
CA LEU A 173 -21.66 -17.40 -13.81
C LEU A 173 -20.84 -17.27 -15.10
N ALA A 174 -19.68 -16.60 -15.04
CA ALA A 174 -18.80 -16.45 -16.21
C ALA A 174 -18.23 -17.80 -16.65
N TYR A 175 -17.80 -18.64 -15.70
CA TYR A 175 -17.26 -19.97 -15.99
C TYR A 175 -18.30 -20.90 -16.63
N ARG A 176 -19.55 -20.85 -16.13
CA ARG A 176 -20.64 -21.68 -16.67
C ARG A 176 -21.05 -21.26 -18.08
N ASN A 177 -21.09 -19.95 -18.36
CA ASN A 177 -21.39 -19.48 -19.71
C ASN A 177 -20.36 -19.98 -20.73
N HIS A 178 -19.07 -19.96 -20.36
CA HIS A 178 -17.99 -20.47 -21.20
C HIS A 178 -18.10 -21.98 -21.48
N THR A 179 -18.46 -22.79 -20.48
CA THR A 179 -18.63 -24.25 -20.65
C THR A 179 -19.90 -24.62 -21.42
N ALA A 180 -20.98 -23.85 -21.31
CA ALA A 180 -22.18 -24.04 -22.10
C ALA A 180 -21.95 -23.78 -23.60
N ILE A 181 -21.17 -22.75 -23.94
CA ILE A 181 -20.84 -22.41 -25.34
C ILE A 181 -19.90 -23.45 -25.95
N GLY A 182 -18.89 -23.92 -25.21
CA GLY A 182 -17.94 -24.94 -25.70
C GLY A 182 -18.55 -26.32 -25.98
N ASN A 183 -19.68 -26.65 -25.33
CA ASN A 183 -20.38 -27.92 -25.53
C ASN A 183 -21.39 -27.88 -26.70
N SER A 184 -21.61 -26.72 -27.33
CA SER A 184 -22.53 -26.58 -28.47
C SER A 184 -21.88 -26.93 -29.82
N GLU A 185 -20.54 -27.06 -29.89
CA GLU A 185 -19.80 -27.31 -31.13
C GLU A 185 -19.04 -28.66 -31.16
N GLY A 186 -19.13 -29.47 -30.09
CA GLY A 186 -18.40 -30.73 -29.95
C GLY A 186 -19.31 -31.96 -29.83
N ASN A 187 -19.19 -32.89 -30.78
CA ASN A 187 -19.92 -34.16 -30.82
C ASN A 187 -19.73 -35.00 -29.53
N HIS A 188 -20.85 -35.44 -28.95
CA HIS A 188 -21.03 -36.65 -28.12
C HIS A 188 -20.05 -36.91 -26.96
N THR A 189 -20.44 -36.53 -25.74
CA THR A 189 -20.78 -37.42 -24.60
C THR A 189 -20.88 -36.56 -23.33
N VAL A 190 -21.89 -35.69 -23.28
CA VAL A 190 -22.23 -35.00 -22.03
C VAL A 190 -23.23 -35.87 -21.29
N LEU A 191 -22.81 -36.35 -20.13
CA LEU A 191 -23.64 -36.95 -19.11
C LEU A 191 -24.68 -35.91 -18.67
N PHE A 192 -25.76 -35.77 -19.44
CA PHE A 192 -26.99 -35.16 -18.97
C PHE A 192 -27.54 -36.09 -17.89
N THR A 193 -27.10 -35.89 -16.64
CA THR A 193 -27.90 -36.33 -15.50
C THR A 193 -29.11 -35.40 -15.45
N GLU A 194 -30.12 -35.76 -16.24
CA GLU A 194 -31.50 -35.38 -16.01
C GLU A 194 -31.95 -35.94 -14.65
N ASN A 195 -31.69 -35.21 -13.58
CA ASN A 195 -32.55 -35.14 -12.40
C ASN A 195 -31.94 -34.20 -11.35
N SER A 196 -32.69 -33.15 -11.01
CA SER A 196 -32.67 -32.52 -9.67
C SER A 196 -31.35 -31.94 -9.12
N THR A 197 -30.57 -31.20 -9.91
CA THR A 197 -29.49 -30.32 -9.39
C THR A 197 -29.36 -28.98 -10.14
N PHE A 198 -30.26 -28.67 -11.06
CA PHE A 198 -30.25 -27.41 -11.84
C PHE A 198 -30.67 -26.17 -11.04
N LEU A 199 -31.08 -26.34 -9.78
CA LEU A 199 -31.72 -25.29 -8.96
C LEU A 199 -30.79 -24.69 -7.89
N GLU A 200 -29.59 -25.24 -7.64
CA GLU A 200 -28.75 -24.79 -6.51
C GLU A 200 -27.76 -23.65 -6.82
N THR A 201 -27.57 -23.28 -8.09
CA THR A 201 -26.49 -22.33 -8.49
C THR A 201 -26.96 -21.13 -9.31
N THR A 202 -28.27 -20.91 -9.42
CA THR A 202 -28.81 -19.67 -9.99
C THR A 202 -28.98 -18.67 -8.85
N ILE A 203 -28.31 -17.51 -8.92
CA ILE A 203 -28.48 -16.48 -7.88
C ILE A 203 -29.95 -16.09 -7.78
N THR A 204 -30.54 -16.28 -6.60
CA THR A 204 -31.96 -15.98 -6.37
C THR A 204 -32.15 -14.47 -6.33
N TYR A 205 -33.33 -13.97 -6.70
CA TYR A 205 -33.65 -12.54 -6.62
C TYR A 205 -33.40 -11.94 -5.21
N SER A 206 -33.71 -12.69 -4.16
CA SER A 206 -33.43 -12.29 -2.76
C SER A 206 -31.93 -12.19 -2.46
N GLU A 207 -31.13 -13.10 -2.99
CA GLU A 207 -29.67 -13.10 -2.85
C GLU A 207 -29.04 -11.95 -3.63
N LEU A 208 -29.51 -11.70 -4.86
CA LEU A 208 -29.07 -10.57 -5.68
C LEU A 208 -29.39 -9.24 -4.99
N LYS A 209 -30.60 -9.11 -4.43
CA LYS A 209 -30.98 -7.93 -3.63
C LYS A 209 -30.06 -7.75 -2.40
N THR A 210 -29.74 -8.84 -1.71
CA THR A 210 -28.84 -8.81 -0.55
C THR A 210 -27.42 -8.39 -0.98
N TRP A 211 -26.91 -8.98 -2.05
CA TRP A 211 -25.63 -8.62 -2.65
C TRP A 211 -25.56 -7.14 -3.06
N ASN A 212 -26.61 -6.60 -3.67
CA ASN A 212 -26.70 -5.17 -4.00
C ASN A 212 -26.56 -4.31 -2.75
N HIS A 213 -27.35 -4.58 -1.70
CA HIS A 213 -27.29 -3.81 -0.47
C HIS A 213 -25.90 -3.87 0.18
N LEU A 214 -25.33 -5.06 0.32
CA LEU A 214 -23.99 -5.22 0.91
C LEU A 214 -22.90 -4.56 0.06
N SER A 215 -22.98 -4.69 -1.27
CA SER A 215 -22.06 -4.05 -2.21
C SER A 215 -22.11 -2.53 -2.14
N LEU A 216 -23.31 -1.95 -2.08
CA LEU A 216 -23.47 -0.51 -1.94
C LEU A 216 -22.94 -0.01 -0.59
N TRP A 217 -23.19 -0.75 0.49
CA TRP A 217 -22.70 -0.38 1.83
C TRP A 217 -21.17 -0.44 1.95
N ARG A 218 -20.51 -1.51 1.47
CA ARG A 218 -19.04 -1.56 1.50
C ARG A 218 -18.42 -0.42 0.69
N ALA A 219 -19.01 -0.10 -0.47
CA ALA A 219 -18.53 0.97 -1.32
C ALA A 219 -18.70 2.35 -0.67
N LEU A 220 -19.85 2.59 -0.03
CA LEU A 220 -20.11 3.81 0.71
C LEU A 220 -19.14 3.99 1.88
N LEU A 221 -18.91 2.94 2.68
CA LEU A 221 -17.97 2.99 3.79
C LEU A 221 -16.54 3.28 3.34
N ALA A 222 -16.08 2.63 2.26
CA ALA A 222 -14.77 2.89 1.66
C ALA A 222 -14.63 4.35 1.20
N PHE A 223 -15.66 4.89 0.54
CA PHE A 223 -15.67 6.28 0.10
C PHE A 223 -15.68 7.26 1.28
N VAL A 224 -16.53 7.03 2.30
CA VAL A 224 -16.58 7.85 3.52
C VAL A 224 -15.24 7.83 4.24
N ALA A 225 -14.60 6.66 4.38
CA ALA A 225 -13.29 6.54 5.01
C ALA A 225 -12.23 7.37 4.27
N TRP A 226 -12.25 7.34 2.93
CA TRP A 226 -11.33 8.15 2.12
C TRP A 226 -11.55 9.65 2.32
N ILE A 227 -12.79 10.12 2.32
CA ILE A 227 -13.12 11.53 2.54
C ILE A 227 -12.70 11.99 3.94
N VAL A 228 -13.01 11.21 4.98
CA VAL A 228 -12.63 11.52 6.36
C VAL A 228 -11.12 11.57 6.52
N LEU A 229 -10.38 10.67 5.87
CA LEU A 229 -8.93 10.69 5.86
C LEU A 229 -8.37 11.92 5.14
N GLY A 230 -8.99 12.35 4.04
CA GLY A 230 -8.57 13.52 3.26
C GLY A 230 -8.73 14.84 4.01
N PHE A 231 -9.71 14.95 4.92
CA PHE A 231 -9.88 16.11 5.79
C PHE A 231 -8.97 16.10 7.03
N GLN A 232 -8.30 14.98 7.31
CA GLN A 232 -7.44 14.87 8.48
C GLN A 232 -6.04 15.42 8.17
N PRO A 233 -5.46 16.29 9.03
CA PRO A 233 -4.06 16.64 8.89
C PRO A 233 -3.20 15.37 8.97
N PRO A 234 -2.07 15.30 8.25
CA PRO A 234 -1.17 14.16 8.24
C PRO A 234 -0.37 14.10 9.56
N GLU A 235 -1.06 13.91 10.68
CA GLU A 235 -0.44 13.62 11.96
C GLU A 235 -0.17 12.11 12.02
N ASP A 236 1.11 11.75 11.93
CA ASP A 236 1.60 10.38 12.03
C ASP A 236 2.36 10.24 13.35
N MET A 237 1.76 9.53 14.31
CA MET A 237 2.35 9.36 15.64
C MET A 237 3.62 8.53 15.60
N LEU A 238 3.65 7.49 14.77
CA LEU A 238 4.82 6.63 14.61
C LEU A 238 5.99 7.41 14.03
N GLN A 239 5.75 8.25 13.01
CA GLN A 239 6.80 9.12 12.48
C GLN A 239 7.32 10.11 13.52
N ASN A 240 6.44 10.70 14.34
CA ASN A 240 6.84 11.61 15.41
C ASN A 240 7.68 10.89 16.48
N HIS A 241 7.30 9.66 16.82
CA HIS A 241 8.04 8.82 17.75
C HIS A 241 9.43 8.46 17.21
N LEU A 242 9.54 8.02 15.96
CA LEU A 242 10.82 7.72 15.32
C LEU A 242 11.75 8.95 15.25
N LYS A 243 11.20 10.14 14.93
CA LYS A 243 11.97 11.40 14.97
C LYS A 243 12.43 11.76 16.38
N SER A 244 11.63 11.45 17.41
CA SER A 244 12.06 11.66 18.80
C SER A 244 13.22 10.72 19.17
N MET A 245 13.22 9.48 18.68
CA MET A 245 14.33 8.54 18.88
C MET A 245 15.61 8.98 18.15
N GLU A 246 15.49 9.59 16.96
CA GLU A 246 16.62 10.13 16.20
C GLU A 246 17.45 11.14 17.02
N ALA A 247 16.82 11.87 17.95
CA ALA A 247 17.51 12.82 18.82
C ALA A 247 18.49 12.17 19.81
N TYR A 248 18.38 10.86 20.04
CA TYR A 248 19.23 10.11 20.96
C TYR A 248 20.37 9.34 20.26
N LEU A 249 20.53 9.52 18.95
CA LEU A 249 21.63 8.90 18.21
C LEU A 249 22.97 9.56 18.61
N PRO A 250 24.01 8.76 18.93
CA PRO A 250 25.33 9.29 19.18
C PRO A 250 25.91 9.84 17.87
N ASP A 251 26.38 11.09 17.95
CA ASP A 251 26.97 11.90 16.87
C ASP A 251 25.98 12.52 15.86
N LYS A 252 25.66 13.80 16.09
CA LYS A 252 25.23 14.76 15.06
C LYS A 252 26.36 15.72 14.73
#